data_AF-A0A5C4WCZ4-F1
#
_entry.id   AF-A0A5C4WCZ4-F1
#
_cell.length_a   1.000
_cell.length_b   1.000
_cell.length_c   1.000
_cell.angle_alpha   90.00
_cell.angle_beta   90.00
_cell.angle_gamma   90.00
#
_symmetry.space_group_name_H-M   'P 1'
#
loop_
_entity.id
_entity.type
_entity.pdbx_description
1 polymer ?
#
loop_
_entity_poly.entity_id
_entity_poly.type
_entity_poly.pdbx_seq_one_letter_code
_entity_poly.pdbx_strand_id
1 'polypeptide(L)'
;MGYQTDFVGYLEVTPALNDREITLINRISGSIFIDRPTGALRVADELSEMAEAVRKLESAMPRGWSNWSACSQGCCLSYDGGDKANHMAPWLKHLMATFLVPGATAGGLPGFEELTCDHVLNGMVVGSRRDNRELYSITVRDNEVEVELLWPGVKEWSTYPPLAYQTEIDRFRAWVLDERRRPKVDPYPGAW
;
A
#
# COMPACT_ATOMS: atom_id res chain seq x y z
N MET A 1 -2.94 -8.12 19.14
CA MET A 1 -3.18 -9.06 18.03
C MET A 1 -3.89 -8.30 16.93
N GLY A 2 -3.36 -8.29 15.70
CA GLY A 2 -4.00 -7.62 14.56
C GLY A 2 -4.72 -8.66 13.72
N TYR A 3 -5.91 -8.32 13.23
CA TYR A 3 -6.63 -9.15 12.27
C TYR A 3 -5.90 -9.11 10.92
N GLN A 4 -5.76 -10.27 10.27
CA GLN A 4 -5.16 -10.41 8.95
C GLN A 4 -6.27 -10.45 7.91
N THR A 5 -6.07 -9.75 6.80
CA THR A 5 -7.01 -9.72 5.66
C THR A 5 -6.20 -10.02 4.42
N ASP A 6 -6.68 -10.95 3.59
CA ASP A 6 -6.12 -11.17 2.25
C ASP A 6 -6.92 -10.35 1.24
N PHE A 7 -6.24 -9.79 0.25
CA PHE A 7 -6.89 -9.00 -0.79
C PHE A 7 -6.60 -9.58 -2.18
N VAL A 8 -7.56 -9.41 -3.08
CA VAL A 8 -7.44 -9.76 -4.50
C VAL A 8 -8.00 -8.63 -5.37
N GLY A 9 -7.40 -8.42 -6.53
CA GLY A 9 -7.77 -7.35 -7.47
C GLY A 9 -6.73 -6.24 -7.55
N TYR A 10 -7.07 -5.19 -8.28
CA TYR A 10 -6.22 -4.02 -8.50
C TYR A 10 -7.06 -2.80 -8.91
N LEU A 11 -6.44 -1.63 -8.84
CA LEU A 11 -6.96 -0.38 -9.37
C LEU A 11 -6.10 0.03 -10.56
N GLU A 12 -6.70 0.25 -11.71
CA GLU A 12 -6.09 0.91 -12.86
C GLU A 12 -5.85 2.38 -12.56
N VAL A 13 -4.76 2.93 -13.11
CA VAL A 13 -4.36 4.34 -12.99
C VAL A 13 -4.14 4.91 -14.38
N THR A 14 -4.85 5.99 -14.71
CA THR A 14 -4.78 6.66 -16.03
C THR A 14 -4.68 8.19 -15.88
N PRO A 15 -3.67 8.87 -16.44
CA PRO A 15 -2.48 8.29 -17.08
C PRO A 15 -1.67 7.45 -16.10
N ALA A 16 -0.77 6.60 -16.61
CA ALA A 16 0.08 5.77 -15.76
C ALA A 16 1.01 6.64 -14.90
N LEU A 17 1.32 6.17 -13.69
CA LEU A 17 2.27 6.81 -12.79
C LEU A 17 3.66 6.88 -13.41
N ASN A 18 4.37 7.97 -13.16
CA ASN A 18 5.78 8.12 -13.51
C ASN A 18 6.70 7.42 -12.49
N ASP A 19 8.00 7.33 -12.81
CA ASP A 19 8.99 6.64 -11.97
C ASP A 19 9.09 7.22 -10.54
N ARG A 20 8.89 8.54 -10.39
CA ARG A 20 8.95 9.23 -9.11
C ARG A 20 7.75 8.87 -8.23
N GLU A 21 6.56 8.88 -8.81
CA GLU A 21 5.31 8.47 -8.15
C GLU A 21 5.37 7.00 -7.74
N ILE A 22 5.80 6.11 -8.64
CA ILE A 22 5.98 4.67 -8.35
C ILE A 22 6.93 4.49 -7.16
N THR A 23 8.08 5.16 -7.18
CA THR A 23 9.07 5.10 -6.11
C THR A 23 8.51 5.59 -4.78
N LEU A 24 7.77 6.71 -4.79
CA LEU A 24 7.16 7.29 -3.60
C LEU A 24 6.12 6.34 -2.99
N ILE A 25 5.15 5.88 -3.79
CA ILE A 25 4.07 4.99 -3.33
C ILE A 25 4.65 3.70 -2.74
N ASN A 26 5.59 3.07 -3.44
CA ASN A 26 6.20 1.83 -2.98
C ASN A 26 7.07 2.02 -1.72
N ARG A 27 7.70 3.19 -1.57
CA ARG A 27 8.44 3.55 -0.34
C ARG A 27 7.48 3.76 0.84
N ILE A 28 6.32 4.38 0.62
CA ILE A 28 5.27 4.55 1.64
C ILE A 28 4.76 3.17 2.10
N SER A 29 4.47 2.25 1.17
CA SER A 29 4.02 0.88 1.50
C SER A 29 5.00 0.14 2.41
N GLY A 30 6.31 0.33 2.17
CA GLY A 30 7.37 -0.30 2.97
C GLY A 30 7.65 0.34 4.33
N SER A 31 6.88 1.34 4.76
CA SER A 31 7.18 2.14 5.96
C SER A 31 6.07 2.09 7.02
N ILE A 32 6.48 2.08 8.30
CA ILE A 32 5.57 2.07 9.45
C ILE A 32 5.31 3.50 9.90
N PHE A 33 4.05 3.94 9.89
CA PHE A 33 3.67 5.21 10.50
C PHE A 33 2.98 4.95 11.84
N ILE A 34 3.76 5.11 12.92
CA ILE A 34 3.27 5.14 14.30
C ILE A 34 3.49 6.56 14.80
N ASP A 35 2.46 7.09 15.45
CA ASP A 35 2.31 8.38 16.15
C ASP A 35 3.51 8.71 17.08
N ARG A 36 4.70 8.96 16.51
CA ARG A 36 5.93 9.34 17.20
C ARG A 36 6.46 10.63 16.58
N PRO A 37 6.99 11.58 17.40
CA PRO A 37 7.58 12.83 16.91
C PRO A 37 8.84 12.66 16.05
N THR A 38 9.29 11.42 15.81
CA THR A 38 10.54 11.06 15.12
C THR A 38 10.32 10.11 13.95
N GLY A 39 9.07 9.72 13.65
CA GLY A 39 8.73 8.91 12.48
C GLY A 39 8.52 9.78 11.26
N ALA A 40 9.50 10.61 10.91
CA ALA A 40 9.52 11.25 9.61
C ALA A 40 9.40 10.17 8.53
N LEU A 41 8.74 10.48 7.41
CA LEU A 41 8.90 9.75 6.17
C LEU A 41 10.37 9.32 6.10
N ARG A 42 10.69 8.04 5.88
CA ARG A 42 12.07 7.67 5.44
C ARG A 42 12.45 8.34 4.11
N VAL A 43 11.51 9.09 3.53
CA VAL A 43 11.64 9.98 2.37
C VAL A 43 12.17 11.36 2.77
N ALA A 44 12.01 11.77 4.03
CA ALA A 44 12.34 13.11 4.52
C ALA A 44 13.81 13.29 4.91
N ASP A 45 14.57 12.22 5.14
CA ASP A 45 16.00 12.32 5.53
C ASP A 45 16.85 12.99 4.43
N GLU A 46 16.38 13.04 3.18
CA GLU A 46 17.05 13.74 2.06
C GLU A 46 16.50 15.16 1.82
N LEU A 47 15.49 15.63 2.57
CA LEU A 47 14.71 16.83 2.26
C LEU A 47 14.66 17.83 3.44
N SER A 48 15.82 18.10 4.06
CA SER A 48 15.97 18.99 5.23
C SER A 48 15.36 20.39 5.04
N GLU A 49 15.34 20.93 3.82
CA GLU A 49 14.77 22.26 3.54
C GLU A 49 13.25 22.23 3.30
N MET A 50 12.65 21.05 3.23
CA MET A 50 11.22 20.83 2.96
C MET A 50 10.47 20.17 4.11
N ALA A 51 11.12 20.11 5.28
CA ALA A 51 10.61 19.44 6.46
C ALA A 51 9.23 19.96 6.91
N GLU A 52 8.84 21.18 6.54
CA GLU A 52 7.52 21.74 6.83
C GLU A 52 6.43 21.23 5.88
N ALA A 53 6.69 21.20 4.57
CA ALA A 53 5.77 20.65 3.58
C ALA A 53 5.52 19.16 3.86
N VAL A 54 6.58 18.40 4.12
CA VAL A 54 6.49 16.98 4.47
C VAL A 54 5.69 16.78 5.76
N ARG A 55 5.96 17.56 6.82
CA ARG A 55 5.19 17.50 8.08
C ARG A 55 3.70 17.79 7.89
N LYS A 56 3.36 18.72 6.99
CA LYS A 56 1.96 19.01 6.67
C LYS A 56 1.27 17.80 6.04
N LEU A 57 1.94 17.11 5.11
CA LEU A 57 1.41 15.88 4.49
C LEU A 57 1.30 14.74 5.50
N GLU A 58 2.28 14.59 6.40
CA GLU A 58 2.29 13.58 7.46
C GLU A 58 1.15 13.75 8.47
N SER A 59 0.77 14.99 8.78
CA SER A 59 -0.31 15.24 9.75
C SER A 59 -1.68 14.68 9.34
N ALA A 60 -1.89 14.46 8.04
CA ALA A 60 -3.11 13.91 7.47
C ALA A 60 -3.01 12.40 7.18
N MET A 61 -1.91 11.74 7.54
CA MET A 61 -1.69 10.32 7.23
C MET A 61 -2.56 9.42 8.12
N PRO A 62 -3.19 8.38 7.54
CA PRO A 62 -3.85 7.34 8.32
C PRO A 62 -2.85 6.62 9.23
N ARG A 63 -3.32 6.15 10.38
CA ARG A 63 -2.50 5.35 11.28
C ARG A 63 -2.18 3.98 10.66
N GLY A 64 -0.99 3.45 10.94
CA GLY A 64 -0.60 2.09 10.57
C GLY A 64 0.24 2.04 9.29
N TRP A 65 0.01 1.01 8.47
CA TRP A 65 0.79 0.75 7.26
C TRP A 65 -0.07 1.03 6.04
N SER A 66 0.50 1.72 5.05
CA SER A 66 -0.01 1.61 3.69
C SER A 66 0.34 0.22 3.19
N ASN A 67 -0.61 -0.46 2.58
CA ASN A 67 -0.41 -1.76 1.93
C ASN A 67 -0.71 -1.66 0.42
N TRP A 68 -0.65 -0.46 -0.13
CA TRP A 68 -0.81 -0.20 -1.56
C TRP A 68 0.55 -0.08 -2.24
N SER A 69 0.74 -0.88 -3.27
CA SER A 69 1.92 -0.86 -4.12
C SER A 69 1.56 -0.53 -5.56
N ALA A 70 2.40 0.28 -6.20
CA ALA A 70 2.34 0.54 -7.63
C ALA A 70 3.10 -0.54 -8.40
N CYS A 71 2.55 -0.98 -9.53
CA CYS A 71 3.27 -1.88 -10.43
C CYS A 71 4.45 -1.17 -11.10
N SER A 72 5.37 -1.95 -11.68
CA SER A 72 6.57 -1.43 -12.34
C SER A 72 6.31 -0.62 -13.61
N GLN A 73 5.06 -0.60 -14.11
CA GLN A 73 4.65 0.18 -15.28
C GLN A 73 3.78 1.38 -14.89
N GLY A 74 3.53 1.60 -13.59
CA GLY A 74 2.70 2.70 -13.09
C GLY A 74 1.21 2.61 -13.44
N CYS A 75 0.77 1.58 -14.17
CA CYS A 75 -0.61 1.49 -14.65
C CYS A 75 -1.60 0.93 -13.63
N CYS A 76 -1.15 0.41 -12.48
CA CYS A 76 -2.05 -0.09 -11.44
C CYS A 76 -1.50 -0.02 -10.02
N LEU A 77 -2.43 0.06 -9.06
CA LEU A 77 -2.21 -0.12 -7.64
C LEU A 77 -2.81 -1.43 -7.15
N SER A 78 -2.10 -2.15 -6.29
CA SER A 78 -2.57 -3.41 -5.72
C SER A 78 -2.05 -3.63 -4.30
N TYR A 79 -2.64 -4.60 -3.60
CA TYR A 79 -2.20 -5.00 -2.28
C TYR A 79 -0.77 -5.56 -2.32
N ASP A 80 0.11 -5.02 -1.47
CA ASP A 80 1.53 -5.39 -1.43
C ASP A 80 1.83 -6.74 -0.75
N GLY A 81 0.80 -7.41 -0.22
CA GLY A 81 0.93 -8.68 0.48
C GLY A 81 1.36 -8.56 1.94
N GLY A 82 1.56 -7.34 2.46
CA GLY A 82 2.04 -7.05 3.81
C GLY A 82 1.00 -7.24 4.92
N ASP A 83 1.46 -7.48 6.14
CA ASP A 83 0.58 -7.70 7.28
C ASP A 83 -0.17 -6.43 7.71
N LYS A 84 -1.23 -6.61 8.52
CA LYS A 84 -1.97 -5.53 9.19
C LYS A 84 -2.66 -4.52 8.24
N ALA A 85 -3.08 -4.97 7.08
CA ALA A 85 -3.83 -4.21 6.06
C ALA A 85 -5.29 -3.83 6.46
N ASN A 86 -5.52 -3.50 7.73
CA ASN A 86 -6.82 -3.10 8.28
C ASN A 86 -7.25 -1.67 7.86
N HIS A 87 -6.36 -0.94 7.19
CA HIS A 87 -6.56 0.46 6.81
C HIS A 87 -6.41 0.69 5.30
N MET A 88 -6.64 -0.32 4.46
CA MET A 88 -6.55 -0.21 2.99
C MET A 88 -7.37 0.97 2.43
N ALA A 89 -8.64 1.11 2.82
CA ALA A 89 -9.48 2.20 2.30
C ALA A 89 -9.05 3.60 2.80
N PRO A 90 -8.79 3.82 4.11
CA PRO A 90 -8.20 5.09 4.57
C PRO A 90 -6.90 5.46 3.87
N TRP A 91 -5.98 4.51 3.70
CA TRP A 91 -4.72 4.74 3.00
C TRP A 91 -4.92 5.06 1.52
N LEU A 92 -5.83 4.37 0.83
CA LEU A 92 -6.15 4.68 -0.56
C LEU A 92 -6.63 6.12 -0.72
N LYS A 93 -7.60 6.54 0.11
CA LYS A 93 -8.13 7.90 0.10
C LYS A 93 -7.04 8.94 0.37
N HIS A 94 -6.14 8.66 1.31
CA HIS A 94 -5.02 9.54 1.59
C HIS A 94 -4.06 9.63 0.40
N LEU A 95 -3.63 8.51 -0.18
CA LEU A 95 -2.75 8.51 -1.35
C LEU A 95 -3.35 9.30 -2.51
N MET A 96 -4.64 9.08 -2.79
CA MET A 96 -5.38 9.80 -3.82
C MET A 96 -5.37 11.31 -3.57
N ALA A 97 -5.89 11.76 -2.42
CA ALA A 97 -6.03 13.17 -2.08
C ALA A 97 -4.68 13.90 -1.87
N THR A 98 -3.61 13.16 -1.65
CA THR A 98 -2.31 13.74 -1.32
C THR A 98 -1.36 13.73 -2.51
N PHE A 99 -1.35 12.68 -3.32
CA PHE A 99 -0.30 12.46 -4.32
C PHE A 99 -0.78 12.18 -5.74
N LEU A 100 -2.01 11.71 -5.95
CA LEU A 100 -2.35 11.07 -7.24
C LEU A 100 -3.35 11.86 -8.08
N VAL A 101 -4.46 12.31 -7.50
CA VAL A 101 -5.59 12.80 -8.29
C VAL A 101 -5.50 14.31 -8.55
N PRO A 102 -6.22 14.86 -9.56
CA PRO A 102 -6.33 16.29 -9.77
C PRO A 102 -6.66 17.05 -8.48
N GLY A 103 -5.84 18.05 -8.14
CA GLY A 103 -5.98 18.83 -6.91
C GLY A 103 -5.37 18.17 -5.67
N ALA A 104 -4.58 17.12 -5.85
CA ALA A 104 -3.82 16.50 -4.77
C ALA A 104 -2.92 17.50 -4.03
N THR A 105 -2.85 17.35 -2.70
CA THR A 105 -2.24 18.34 -1.80
C THR A 105 -0.73 18.55 -2.06
N ALA A 106 -0.02 17.51 -2.51
CA ALA A 106 1.41 17.62 -2.83
C ALA A 106 1.69 18.35 -4.15
N GLY A 107 0.67 18.52 -5.01
CA GLY A 107 0.82 19.18 -6.30
C GLY A 107 1.35 20.61 -6.16
N GLY A 108 2.52 20.88 -6.74
CA GLY A 108 3.17 22.19 -6.71
C GLY A 108 3.84 22.55 -5.38
N LEU A 109 3.95 21.62 -4.42
CA LEU A 109 4.78 21.82 -3.23
C LEU A 109 6.26 21.61 -3.58
N PRO A 110 7.18 22.37 -2.94
CA PRO A 110 8.61 22.13 -3.05
C PRO A 110 8.97 20.66 -2.79
N GLY A 111 9.83 20.09 -3.64
CA GLY A 111 10.28 18.69 -3.75
C GLY A 111 9.22 17.64 -4.05
N PHE A 112 8.05 18.06 -4.51
CA PHE A 112 7.03 17.23 -5.14
C PHE A 112 6.73 17.71 -6.58
N GLU A 113 7.62 18.49 -7.20
CA GLU A 113 7.42 19.09 -8.52
C GLU A 113 7.30 18.07 -9.65
N GLU A 114 7.89 16.88 -9.45
CA GLU A 114 7.82 15.75 -10.38
C GLU A 114 6.51 14.96 -10.25
N LEU A 115 5.65 15.24 -9.27
CA LEU A 115 4.34 14.61 -9.18
C LEU A 115 3.37 15.30 -10.15
N THR A 116 2.77 14.51 -11.03
CA THR A 116 1.81 14.97 -12.03
C THR A 116 0.46 15.30 -11.42
N CYS A 117 0.04 14.51 -10.42
CA CYS A 117 -1.23 14.70 -9.70
C CYS A 117 -2.45 14.81 -10.65
N ASP A 118 -2.47 14.09 -11.77
CA ASP A 118 -3.52 14.18 -12.79
C ASP A 118 -4.24 12.84 -13.04
N HIS A 119 -4.04 11.87 -12.15
CA HIS A 119 -4.51 10.50 -12.36
C HIS A 119 -5.99 10.31 -12.04
N VAL A 120 -6.59 9.43 -12.81
CA VAL A 120 -7.90 8.83 -12.59
C VAL A 120 -7.71 7.37 -12.26
N LEU A 121 -8.26 6.96 -11.12
CA LEU A 121 -8.23 5.59 -10.62
C LEU A 121 -9.58 4.93 -10.84
N ASN A 122 -9.55 3.68 -11.32
CA ASN A 122 -10.71 2.84 -11.55
C ASN A 122 -10.41 1.39 -11.19
N GLY A 123 -11.36 0.66 -10.62
CA GLY A 123 -11.20 -0.78 -10.39
C GLY A 123 -11.73 -1.24 -9.03
N MET A 124 -11.30 -2.43 -8.62
CA MET A 124 -11.79 -3.04 -7.40
C MET A 124 -10.74 -3.93 -6.75
N VAL A 125 -10.68 -3.87 -5.43
CA VAL A 125 -9.97 -4.83 -4.58
C VAL A 125 -10.96 -5.41 -3.58
N VAL A 126 -10.98 -6.73 -3.43
CA VAL A 126 -11.85 -7.44 -2.48
C VAL A 126 -11.00 -7.95 -1.32
N GLY A 127 -11.38 -7.57 -0.10
CA GLY A 127 -10.76 -8.03 1.14
C GLY A 127 -11.53 -9.21 1.74
N SER A 128 -10.79 -10.20 2.23
CA SER A 128 -11.30 -11.34 2.97
C SER A 128 -10.60 -11.47 4.32
N ARG A 129 -11.37 -11.26 5.39
CA ARG A 129 -10.85 -11.33 6.75
C ARG A 129 -10.56 -12.77 7.17
N ARG A 130 -9.40 -12.97 7.79
CA ARG A 130 -8.95 -14.30 8.22
C ARG A 130 -9.52 -14.77 9.55
N ASP A 131 -10.15 -13.90 10.34
CA ASP A 131 -10.72 -14.26 11.62
C ASP A 131 -12.21 -14.61 11.51
N ASN A 132 -12.98 -13.84 10.76
CA ASN A 132 -14.43 -14.04 10.68
C ASN A 132 -14.92 -14.31 9.24
N ARG A 133 -14.04 -14.33 8.24
CA ARG A 133 -14.42 -14.49 6.81
C ARG A 133 -15.33 -13.38 6.29
N GLU A 134 -15.38 -12.24 6.94
CA GLU A 134 -16.04 -11.05 6.39
C GLU A 134 -15.40 -10.70 5.05
N LEU A 135 -16.24 -10.49 4.04
CA LEU A 135 -15.85 -10.08 2.70
C LEU A 135 -16.36 -8.67 2.45
N TYR A 136 -15.50 -7.81 1.94
CA TYR A 136 -15.87 -6.46 1.53
C TYR A 136 -15.10 -6.05 0.29
N SER A 137 -15.71 -5.19 -0.53
CA SER A 137 -15.04 -4.56 -1.67
C SER A 137 -14.54 -3.18 -1.29
N ILE A 138 -13.46 -2.77 -1.93
CA ILE A 138 -13.03 -1.38 -2.08
C ILE A 138 -13.08 -1.13 -3.59
N THR A 139 -14.07 -0.37 -4.02
CA THR A 139 -14.29 -0.04 -5.43
C THR A 139 -13.94 1.41 -5.67
N VAL A 140 -13.22 1.69 -6.75
CA VAL A 140 -12.96 3.05 -7.21
C VAL A 140 -13.59 3.25 -8.58
N ARG A 141 -14.38 4.31 -8.71
CA ARG A 141 -14.94 4.77 -9.98
C ARG A 141 -14.67 6.26 -10.11
N ASP A 142 -13.91 6.67 -11.11
CA ASP A 142 -13.56 8.07 -11.38
C ASP A 142 -13.09 8.81 -10.12
N ASN A 143 -12.13 8.20 -9.40
CA ASN A 143 -11.59 8.67 -8.11
C ASN A 143 -12.56 8.66 -6.91
N GLU A 144 -13.78 8.16 -7.04
CA GLU A 144 -14.71 7.96 -5.93
C GLU A 144 -14.51 6.59 -5.30
N VAL A 145 -14.21 6.57 -3.99
CA VAL A 145 -13.94 5.33 -3.24
C VAL A 145 -15.18 4.89 -2.46
N GLU A 146 -15.71 3.72 -2.83
CA GLU A 146 -16.81 3.04 -2.17
C GLU A 146 -16.31 1.79 -1.44
N VAL A 147 -16.83 1.54 -0.23
CA VAL A 147 -16.57 0.32 0.53
C VAL A 147 -17.90 -0.36 0.79
N GLU A 148 -18.06 -1.57 0.27
CA GLU A 148 -19.29 -2.34 0.38
C GLU A 148 -19.04 -3.65 1.14
N LEU A 149 -19.88 -3.94 2.13
CA LEU A 149 -19.89 -5.24 2.78
C LEU A 149 -20.57 -6.26 1.86
N LEU A 150 -19.81 -7.25 1.38
CA LEU A 150 -20.31 -8.31 0.50
C LEU A 150 -20.83 -9.51 1.30
N TRP A 151 -20.14 -9.84 2.39
CA TRP A 151 -20.53 -10.92 3.29
C TRP A 151 -20.13 -10.58 4.74
N PRO A 152 -21.05 -10.64 5.72
CA PRO A 152 -20.77 -10.27 7.11
C PRO A 152 -19.80 -11.21 7.84
N GLY A 153 -19.49 -12.37 7.27
CA GLY A 153 -18.69 -13.38 7.94
C GLY A 153 -19.45 -14.14 9.04
N VAL A 154 -18.71 -14.93 9.80
CA VAL A 154 -19.16 -15.72 10.95
C VAL A 154 -18.28 -15.34 12.14
N LYS A 155 -18.84 -14.63 13.13
CA LYS A 155 -18.07 -14.03 14.24
C LYS A 155 -17.41 -15.09 15.14
N GLU A 156 -18.03 -16.24 15.24
CA GLU A 156 -17.60 -17.38 16.04
C GLU A 156 -16.35 -18.06 15.46
N TRP A 157 -16.01 -17.77 14.20
CA TRP A 157 -14.90 -18.42 13.49
C TRP A 157 -13.52 -17.82 13.79
N SER A 158 -13.38 -16.97 14.81
CA SER A 158 -12.10 -16.35 15.18
C SER A 158 -10.94 -17.35 15.37
N THR A 159 -11.25 -18.61 15.71
CA THR A 159 -10.29 -19.72 15.87
C THR A 159 -10.40 -20.78 14.77
N TYR A 160 -11.20 -20.54 13.73
CA TYR A 160 -11.39 -21.46 12.63
C TYR A 160 -10.06 -21.63 11.87
N PRO A 161 -9.66 -22.87 11.54
CA PRO A 161 -8.41 -23.10 10.82
C PRO A 161 -8.31 -22.29 9.52
N PRO A 162 -7.09 -21.96 9.06
CA PRO A 162 -6.91 -21.35 7.75
C PRO A 162 -7.57 -22.18 6.64
N LEU A 163 -8.21 -21.49 5.70
CA LEU A 163 -8.73 -22.13 4.49
C LEU A 163 -7.57 -22.53 3.57
N ALA A 164 -7.80 -23.50 2.68
CA ALA A 164 -6.76 -24.03 1.80
C ALA A 164 -5.97 -22.94 1.04
N TYR A 165 -6.67 -21.94 0.49
CA TYR A 165 -5.99 -20.84 -0.20
C TYR A 165 -5.15 -19.96 0.74
N GLN A 166 -5.58 -19.79 2.00
CA GLN A 166 -4.83 -19.04 3.01
C GLN A 166 -3.53 -19.78 3.37
N THR A 167 -3.62 -21.12 3.49
CA THR A 167 -2.44 -21.98 3.69
C THR A 167 -1.44 -21.84 2.55
N GLU A 168 -1.89 -21.83 1.30
CA GLU A 168 -0.99 -21.66 0.16
C GLU A 168 -0.40 -20.24 0.07
N ILE A 169 -1.18 -19.20 0.38
CA ILE A 169 -0.67 -17.82 0.50
C ILE A 169 0.44 -17.76 1.57
N ASP A 170 0.22 -18.37 2.73
CA ASP A 170 1.19 -18.35 3.83
C ASP A 170 2.45 -19.13 3.48
N ARG A 171 2.30 -20.28 2.82
CA ARG A 171 3.42 -21.06 2.29
C ARG A 171 4.23 -20.25 1.29
N PHE A 172 3.57 -19.56 0.36
CA PHE A 172 4.24 -18.72 -0.62
C PHE A 172 4.96 -17.54 0.04
N ARG A 173 4.31 -16.85 0.98
CA ARG A 173 4.93 -15.76 1.77
C ARG A 173 6.17 -16.23 2.52
N ALA A 174 6.09 -17.39 3.18
CA ALA A 174 7.22 -17.98 3.89
C ALA A 174 8.38 -18.29 2.93
N TRP A 175 8.06 -18.84 1.75
CA TRP A 175 9.05 -19.10 0.71
C TRP A 175 9.72 -17.81 0.19
N VAL A 176 8.96 -16.75 -0.10
CA VAL A 176 9.52 -15.46 -0.54
C VAL A 176 10.47 -14.86 0.52
N LEU A 177 10.10 -14.95 1.80
CA LEU A 177 10.93 -14.46 2.89
C LEU A 177 12.23 -15.28 3.05
N ASP A 178 12.16 -16.60 2.89
CA ASP A 178 13.34 -17.45 2.87
C ASP A 178 14.28 -17.08 1.72
N GLU A 179 13.72 -16.96 0.50
CA GLU A 179 14.50 -16.63 -0.69
C GLU A 179 15.21 -15.27 -0.57
N ARG A 180 14.55 -14.27 0.01
CA ARG A 180 15.17 -12.95 0.29
C ARG A 180 16.31 -13.01 1.30
N ARG A 181 16.33 -14.01 2.20
CA ARG A 181 17.37 -14.18 3.21
C ARG A 181 18.55 -15.01 2.71
N ARG A 182 18.39 -15.73 1.59
CA ARG A 182 19.48 -16.51 1.02
C ARG A 182 20.60 -15.56 0.57
N PRO A 183 21.86 -15.86 0.93
CA PRO A 183 22.97 -15.08 0.43
C PRO A 183 22.98 -15.18 -1.10
N LYS A 184 23.07 -14.03 -1.78
CA LYS A 184 23.33 -14.02 -3.22
C LYS A 184 24.70 -14.64 -3.42
N VAL A 185 24.73 -15.88 -3.88
CA VAL A 185 25.97 -16.53 -4.30
C VAL A 185 26.47 -15.76 -5.51
N ASP A 186 27.65 -15.16 -5.40
CA ASP A 186 28.32 -14.52 -6.53
C ASP A 186 28.53 -15.60 -7.61
N PRO A 187 27.93 -15.46 -8.81
CA PRO A 187 28.10 -16.45 -9.86
C PRO A 187 29.55 -16.50 -10.40
N TYR A 188 30.42 -15.56 -10.01
CA TYR A 188 31.83 -15.53 -10.42
C TYR A 188 32.79 -15.39 -9.22
N PRO A 189 33.00 -16.45 -8.43
CA PRO A 189 34.03 -16.43 -7.40
C PRO A 189 35.41 -16.48 -8.07
N GLY A 190 36.03 -15.31 -8.31
CA GLY A 190 37.46 -15.23 -8.64
C GLY A 190 37.87 -14.55 -9.95
N ALA A 191 37.12 -13.59 -10.48
CA ALA A 191 37.62 -12.73 -11.55
C ALA A 191 38.46 -11.57 -10.96
N TRP A 192 39.76 -11.81 -10.77
CA TRP A 192 40.81 -10.80 -10.60
C TRP A 192 41.91 -11.05 -11.63
#